data_AF-A0A0G0Q9F8-F1
#
_entry.id   AF-A0A0G0Q9F8-F1
#
_cell.length_a   1.000
_cell.length_b   1.000
_cell.length_c   1.000
_cell.angle_alpha   90.00
_cell.angle_beta   90.00
_cell.angle_gamma   90.00
#
_symmetry.space_group_name_H-M   'P 1'
#
loop_
_entity.id
_entity.type
_entity.pdbx_description
1 polymer ?
#
loop_
_entity_poly.entity_id
_entity_poly.type
_entity_poly.pdbx_seq_one_letter_code
_entity_poly.pdbx_strand_id
1 'polypeptide(L)'
;MLSSKEQEILDLCKEIILFGTKKDNARHPEMLAIKERATKLFEKLSGTDIHNDEKYYRLYEDFDNLKRDFLSVREDIDCENKRPACFDIDQKELDILLDEIFELIKQKKNITIEKNFPSTQEGYGDYVDIDLTWGEEASVMDVKEMHDKYFYDNNLVEELKNILNQFGINIDYHEHFHGFGAMEYNMECILENKNSEELLDLIKKLIEVIKETKRKVKIQDFT
;
A
#
# COMPACT_ATOMS: atom_id res chain seq x y z
N MET A 1 -2.11 32.11 31.78
CA MET A 1 -1.88 30.65 31.91
C MET A 1 -2.98 30.00 31.10
N LEU A 2 -2.66 29.10 30.16
CA LEU A 2 -3.68 28.47 29.32
C LEU A 2 -4.44 27.42 30.13
N SER A 3 -5.74 27.31 29.88
CA SER A 3 -6.55 26.17 30.33
C SER A 3 -6.14 24.89 29.60
N SER A 4 -6.49 23.74 30.18
CA SER A 4 -6.23 22.43 29.57
C SER A 4 -6.80 22.31 28.16
N LYS A 5 -7.92 22.99 27.87
CA LYS A 5 -8.58 22.90 26.57
C LYS A 5 -7.95 23.83 25.54
N GLU A 6 -7.50 25.03 25.94
CA GLU A 6 -6.71 25.89 25.06
C GLU A 6 -5.37 25.27 24.70
N GLN A 7 -4.77 24.52 25.62
CA GLN A 7 -3.57 23.74 25.35
C GLN A 7 -3.82 22.66 24.29
N GLU A 8 -4.93 21.92 24.38
CA GLU A 8 -5.33 20.92 23.38
C GLU A 8 -5.51 21.53 21.98
N ILE A 9 -6.14 22.71 21.88
CA ILE A 9 -6.29 23.42 20.60
C ILE A 9 -4.91 23.81 20.05
N LEU A 10 -4.02 24.34 20.90
CA LEU A 10 -2.67 24.73 20.51
C LEU A 10 -1.86 23.56 19.98
N ASP A 11 -1.96 22.40 20.62
CA ASP A 11 -1.21 21.21 20.24
C ASP A 11 -1.73 20.63 18.91
N LEU A 12 -3.04 20.59 18.69
CA LEU A 12 -3.62 20.19 17.40
C LEU A 12 -3.20 21.15 16.28
N CYS A 13 -3.26 22.47 16.51
CA CYS A 13 -2.86 23.45 15.49
C CYS A 13 -1.39 23.26 15.09
N LYS A 14 -0.50 23.01 16.05
CA LYS A 14 0.92 22.71 15.77
C LYS A 14 1.07 21.42 14.96
N GLU A 15 0.37 20.36 15.34
CA GLU A 15 0.39 19.08 14.63
C GLU A 15 -0.03 19.27 13.16
N ILE A 16 -1.16 19.95 12.93
CA ILE A 16 -1.68 20.23 11.58
C ILE A 16 -0.67 21.02 10.74
N ILE A 17 -0.10 22.08 11.31
CA ILE A 17 0.87 22.94 10.60
C ILE A 17 2.12 22.12 10.23
N LEU A 18 2.66 21.35 11.18
CA LEU A 18 3.83 20.49 10.93
C LEU A 18 3.51 19.42 9.89
N PHE A 19 2.37 18.73 10.02
CA PHE A 19 1.93 17.70 9.08
C PHE A 19 1.75 18.26 7.66
N GLY A 20 1.09 19.40 7.51
CA GLY A 20 0.89 20.09 6.23
C GLY A 20 2.12 20.84 5.69
N THR A 21 3.27 20.80 6.37
CA THR A 21 4.56 21.28 5.82
C THR A 21 5.43 20.17 5.25
N LYS A 22 5.11 18.90 5.50
CA LYS A 22 5.80 17.78 4.85
C LYS A 22 5.52 17.82 3.34
N LYS A 23 6.57 17.57 2.53
CA LYS A 23 6.55 17.75 1.06
C LYS A 23 5.40 17.01 0.38
N ASP A 24 5.11 15.79 0.83
CA ASP A 24 4.09 14.92 0.22
C ASP A 24 2.68 15.34 0.62
N ASN A 25 2.51 15.83 1.85
CA ASN A 25 1.21 16.27 2.40
C ASN A 25 0.82 17.68 1.93
N ALA A 26 1.80 18.55 1.71
CA ALA A 26 1.60 19.94 1.32
C ALA A 26 0.98 20.11 -0.09
N ARG A 27 1.01 19.04 -0.90
CA ARG A 27 0.41 19.02 -2.25
C ARG A 27 -1.08 18.67 -2.24
N HIS A 28 -1.62 18.17 -1.12
CA HIS A 28 -3.02 17.81 -1.01
C HIS A 28 -3.87 19.09 -0.87
N PRO A 29 -4.78 19.40 -1.83
CA PRO A 29 -5.50 20.68 -1.84
C PRO A 29 -6.29 20.95 -0.55
N GLU A 30 -6.88 19.91 0.04
CA GLU A 30 -7.65 20.01 1.29
C GLU A 30 -6.76 20.29 2.50
N MET A 31 -5.51 19.80 2.49
CA MET A 31 -4.55 20.02 3.57
C MET A 31 -4.10 21.49 3.65
N LEU A 32 -4.05 22.20 2.51
CA LEU A 32 -3.76 23.64 2.49
C LEU A 32 -4.85 24.45 3.21
N ALA A 33 -6.12 24.15 2.95
CA ALA A 33 -7.25 24.81 3.59
C ALA A 33 -7.33 24.53 5.10
N ILE A 34 -7.06 23.28 5.51
CA ILE A 34 -6.99 22.86 6.92
C ILE A 34 -5.83 23.57 7.63
N LYS A 35 -4.66 23.65 7.00
CA LYS A 35 -3.50 24.36 7.54
C LYS A 35 -3.78 25.86 7.71
N GLU A 36 -4.43 26.50 6.75
CA GLU A 36 -4.79 27.92 6.87
C GLU A 36 -5.75 28.17 8.04
N ARG A 37 -6.74 27.29 8.22
CA ARG A 37 -7.67 27.34 9.37
C ARG A 37 -6.96 27.12 10.70
N ALA A 38 -6.02 26.17 10.77
CA ALA A 38 -5.20 25.94 11.96
C ALA A 38 -4.32 27.15 12.32
N THR A 39 -3.70 27.79 11.33
CA THR A 39 -2.92 29.03 11.54
C THR A 39 -3.80 30.15 12.08
N LYS A 40 -4.98 30.37 11.49
CA LYS A 40 -5.94 31.38 11.99
C LYS A 40 -6.41 31.08 13.42
N LEU A 41 -6.66 29.82 13.75
CA LEU A 41 -7.06 29.41 15.10
C LEU A 41 -5.91 29.59 16.10
N PHE A 42 -4.67 29.27 15.70
CA PHE A 42 -3.46 29.53 16.47
C PHE A 42 -3.26 31.03 16.77
N GLU A 43 -3.43 31.90 15.76
CA GLU A 43 -3.34 33.35 15.90
C GLU A 43 -4.40 33.89 16.88
N LYS A 44 -5.65 33.41 16.78
CA LYS A 44 -6.74 33.77 17.69
C LYS A 44 -6.42 33.44 19.15
N LEU A 45 -5.76 32.31 19.43
CA LEU A 45 -5.33 31.94 20.78
C LEU A 45 -4.18 32.80 21.29
N SER A 46 -3.28 33.24 20.40
CA SER A 46 -2.13 34.07 20.75
C SER A 46 -2.47 35.54 21.03
N GLY A 47 -3.65 36.00 20.61
CA GLY A 47 -4.04 37.42 20.63
C GLY A 47 -5.33 37.78 21.38
N THR A 48 -5.98 36.85 22.09
CA THR A 48 -7.29 37.11 22.73
C THR A 48 -7.21 37.00 24.24
N ASP A 49 -7.62 38.06 24.96
CA ASP A 49 -7.93 38.03 26.39
C ASP A 49 -9.36 37.46 26.53
N ILE A 50 -9.46 36.15 26.74
CA ILE A 50 -10.72 35.39 26.58
C ILE A 50 -11.56 35.48 27.86
N HIS A 51 -12.17 36.65 28.08
CA HIS A 51 -13.08 36.89 29.21
C HIS A 51 -14.52 37.25 28.78
N ASN A 52 -14.94 36.94 27.55
CA ASN A 52 -16.34 37.11 27.12
C ASN A 52 -16.90 35.84 26.42
N ASP A 53 -17.94 35.28 27.04
CA ASP A 53 -18.52 33.94 26.85
C ASP A 53 -18.83 33.56 25.38
N GLU A 54 -19.37 34.46 24.55
CA GLU A 54 -19.85 34.09 23.21
C GLU A 54 -18.72 33.79 22.21
N LYS A 55 -17.53 34.35 22.39
CA LYS A 55 -16.38 34.07 21.52
C LYS A 55 -15.72 32.74 21.85
N TYR A 56 -15.91 32.25 23.08
CA TYR A 56 -15.29 31.02 23.56
C TYR A 56 -15.94 29.77 22.96
N TYR A 57 -17.27 29.72 22.88
CA TYR A 57 -17.98 28.62 22.24
C TYR A 57 -17.63 28.47 20.75
N ARG A 58 -17.44 29.59 20.04
CA ARG A 58 -17.03 29.56 18.63
C ARG A 58 -15.62 29.03 18.43
N LEU A 59 -14.69 29.25 19.37
CA LEU A 59 -13.34 28.68 19.30
C LEU A 59 -13.36 27.15 19.40
N TYR A 60 -14.27 26.59 20.20
CA TYR A 60 -14.41 25.13 20.31
C TYR A 60 -15.10 24.50 19.13
N GLU A 61 -16.12 25.15 18.59
CA GLU A 61 -16.75 24.68 17.35
C GLU A 61 -15.76 24.73 16.17
N ASP A 62 -14.95 25.80 16.07
CA ASP A 62 -13.87 25.89 15.08
C ASP A 62 -12.84 24.76 15.27
N PHE A 63 -12.49 24.45 16.54
CA PHE A 63 -11.57 23.36 16.88
C PHE A 63 -12.11 21.97 16.54
N ASP A 64 -13.34 21.64 16.93
CA ASP A 64 -13.91 20.31 16.71
C ASP A 64 -14.09 20.04 15.21
N ASN A 65 -14.52 21.05 14.44
CA ASN A 65 -14.58 20.95 12.99
C ASN A 65 -13.19 20.79 12.38
N LEU A 66 -12.20 21.57 12.81
CA LEU A 66 -10.82 21.46 12.33
C LEU A 66 -10.24 20.07 12.62
N LYS A 67 -10.48 19.52 13.81
CA LYS A 67 -10.04 18.19 14.22
C LYS A 67 -10.65 17.10 13.34
N ARG A 68 -11.96 17.13 13.12
CA ARG A 68 -12.64 16.17 12.25
C ARG A 68 -12.09 16.22 10.82
N ASP A 69 -12.01 17.41 10.26
CA ASP A 69 -11.56 17.59 8.88
C ASP A 69 -10.09 17.16 8.72
N PHE A 70 -9.23 17.46 9.71
CA PHE A 70 -7.85 17.00 9.73
C PHE A 70 -7.71 15.48 9.80
N LEU A 71 -8.49 14.81 10.66
CA LEU A 71 -8.45 13.35 10.78
C LEU A 71 -8.90 12.67 9.48
N SER A 72 -9.97 13.15 8.85
CA SER A 72 -10.44 12.63 7.56
C SER A 72 -9.37 12.77 6.48
N VAL A 73 -8.81 13.98 6.30
CA VAL A 73 -7.78 14.21 5.26
C VAL A 73 -6.49 13.45 5.56
N ARG A 74 -6.15 13.29 6.84
CA ARG A 74 -4.99 12.47 7.23
C ARG A 74 -5.20 11.01 6.88
N GLU A 75 -6.38 10.45 7.15
CA GLU A 75 -6.71 9.08 6.76
C GLU A 75 -6.66 8.90 5.23
N ASP A 76 -7.16 9.88 4.47
CA ASP A 76 -7.11 9.84 3.00
C ASP A 76 -5.68 9.95 2.48
N ILE A 77 -4.87 10.87 3.00
CA ILE A 77 -3.45 11.02 2.65
C ILE A 77 -2.65 9.78 3.04
N ASP A 78 -2.91 9.22 4.22
CA ASP A 78 -2.26 7.99 4.68
C ASP A 78 -2.71 6.80 3.80
N CYS A 79 -3.95 6.78 3.32
CA CYS A 79 -4.48 5.79 2.38
C CYS A 79 -3.82 5.92 1.00
N GLU A 80 -3.73 7.12 0.44
CA GLU A 80 -3.07 7.37 -0.86
C GLU A 80 -1.58 7.08 -0.82
N ASN A 81 -0.87 7.43 0.27
CA ASN A 81 0.53 7.09 0.44
C ASN A 81 0.78 5.58 0.61
N LYS A 82 -0.24 4.84 1.07
CA LYS A 82 -0.22 3.38 1.18
C LYS A 82 -0.66 2.66 -0.10
N ARG A 83 -1.31 3.34 -1.05
CA ARG A 83 -1.70 2.73 -2.32
C ARG A 83 -0.43 2.25 -3.04
N PRO A 84 -0.31 0.94 -3.32
CA PRO A 84 0.83 0.44 -4.05
C PRO A 84 0.86 1.04 -5.46
N ALA A 85 2.05 1.28 -5.97
CA ALA A 85 2.22 1.49 -7.40
C ALA A 85 1.93 0.15 -8.10
N CYS A 86 0.90 0.11 -8.95
CA CYS A 86 0.48 -1.10 -9.64
C CYS A 86 1.07 -1.20 -11.05
N PHE A 87 1.59 -2.36 -11.39
CA PHE A 87 2.20 -2.65 -12.69
C PHE A 87 1.59 -3.90 -13.31
N ASP A 88 0.90 -3.76 -14.44
CA ASP A 88 0.57 -4.88 -15.31
C ASP A 88 1.82 -5.26 -16.13
N ILE A 89 2.35 -6.47 -15.92
CA ILE A 89 3.59 -6.90 -16.54
C ILE A 89 3.51 -6.96 -18.07
N ASP A 90 2.32 -7.17 -18.64
CA ASP A 90 2.15 -7.31 -20.09
C ASP A 90 2.09 -5.97 -20.82
N GLN A 91 1.96 -4.84 -20.11
CA GLN A 91 1.84 -3.51 -20.71
C GLN A 91 3.17 -2.81 -20.98
N LYS A 92 4.28 -3.32 -20.42
CA LYS A 92 5.60 -2.70 -20.52
C LYS A 92 6.68 -3.72 -20.89
N GLU A 93 7.71 -3.23 -21.60
CA GLU A 93 8.96 -3.97 -21.78
C GLU A 93 9.62 -4.19 -20.41
N LEU A 94 10.28 -5.34 -20.24
CA LEU A 94 10.81 -5.76 -18.94
C LEU A 94 11.82 -4.76 -18.38
N ASP A 95 12.77 -4.29 -19.19
CA ASP A 95 13.81 -3.36 -18.73
C ASP A 95 13.21 -2.03 -18.23
N ILE A 96 12.22 -1.49 -18.95
CA ILE A 96 11.51 -0.25 -18.54
C ILE A 96 10.75 -0.47 -17.23
N LEU A 97 10.06 -1.60 -17.10
CA LEU A 97 9.35 -1.96 -15.87
C LEU A 97 10.31 -2.09 -14.68
N LEU A 98 11.44 -2.75 -14.86
CA LEU A 98 12.45 -2.95 -13.81
C LEU A 98 13.09 -1.64 -13.38
N ASP A 99 13.37 -0.73 -14.31
CA ASP A 99 13.90 0.60 -13.97
C ASP A 99 12.92 1.39 -13.07
N GLU A 100 11.62 1.35 -13.38
CA GLU A 100 10.59 2.01 -12.57
C GLU A 100 10.45 1.35 -11.18
N ILE A 101 10.40 0.01 -11.12
CA ILE A 101 10.35 -0.75 -9.87
C ILE A 101 11.56 -0.43 -9.00
N PHE A 102 12.76 -0.36 -9.58
CA PHE A 102 13.99 -0.13 -8.82
C PHE A 102 13.99 1.24 -8.12
N GLU A 103 13.52 2.27 -8.82
CA GLU A 103 13.41 3.61 -8.22
C GLU A 103 12.38 3.65 -7.08
N LEU A 104 11.29 2.88 -7.18
CA LEU A 104 10.30 2.76 -6.12
C LEU A 104 10.82 1.95 -4.91
N ILE A 105 11.62 0.90 -5.16
CA ILE A 105 12.30 0.15 -4.10
C ILE A 105 13.24 1.06 -3.31
N LYS A 106 14.05 1.89 -3.99
CA LYS A 106 14.94 2.86 -3.31
C LYS A 106 14.17 3.86 -2.45
N GLN A 107 12.96 4.21 -2.87
CA GLN A 107 12.07 5.12 -2.15
C GLN A 107 11.24 4.42 -1.07
N LYS A 108 11.35 3.10 -0.93
CA LYS A 108 10.52 2.28 -0.04
C LYS A 108 9.02 2.52 -0.27
N LYS A 109 8.61 2.57 -1.54
CA LYS A 109 7.19 2.65 -1.92
C LYS A 109 6.63 1.25 -2.07
N ASN A 110 5.38 1.05 -1.64
CA ASN A 110 4.69 -0.22 -1.86
C ASN A 110 4.47 -0.42 -3.36
N ILE A 111 4.62 -1.65 -3.83
CA ILE A 111 4.58 -2.01 -5.24
C ILE A 111 3.69 -3.25 -5.37
N THR A 112 2.82 -3.27 -6.37
CA THR A 112 2.09 -4.47 -6.82
C THR A 112 2.44 -4.70 -8.27
N ILE A 113 2.87 -5.92 -8.60
CA ILE A 113 3.21 -6.33 -9.97
C ILE A 113 2.31 -7.50 -10.31
N GLU A 114 1.47 -7.36 -11.32
CA GLU A 114 0.41 -8.32 -11.62
C GLU A 114 0.42 -8.80 -13.08
N LYS A 115 -0.05 -10.03 -13.28
CA LYS A 115 -0.46 -10.58 -14.58
C LYS A 115 -1.86 -11.12 -14.46
N ASN A 116 -2.77 -10.55 -15.24
CA ASN A 116 -4.12 -11.07 -15.38
C ASN A 116 -4.17 -12.10 -16.51
N PHE A 117 -4.80 -13.24 -16.24
CA PHE A 117 -5.06 -14.27 -17.23
C PHE A 117 -6.55 -14.25 -17.61
N PRO A 118 -6.91 -14.72 -18.82
CA PRO A 118 -8.30 -14.93 -19.18
C PRO A 118 -8.94 -15.87 -18.16
N SER A 119 -10.01 -15.41 -17.51
CA SER A 119 -10.69 -16.24 -16.53
C SER A 119 -11.41 -17.41 -17.18
N THR A 120 -11.33 -18.57 -16.53
CA THR A 120 -12.09 -19.77 -16.86
C THR A 120 -13.50 -19.77 -16.24
N GLN A 121 -13.79 -18.84 -15.32
CA GLN A 121 -15.06 -18.79 -14.58
C GLN A 121 -15.64 -17.36 -14.49
N GLU A 122 -16.96 -17.23 -14.55
CA GLU A 122 -17.61 -15.94 -14.28
C GLU A 122 -17.47 -15.56 -12.79
N GLY A 123 -16.91 -14.38 -12.52
CA GLY A 123 -16.86 -13.78 -11.18
C GLY A 123 -15.54 -13.94 -10.42
N TYR A 124 -14.57 -14.71 -10.93
CA TYR A 124 -13.21 -14.76 -10.38
C TYR A 124 -12.19 -14.42 -11.46
N GLY A 125 -11.23 -13.56 -11.12
CA GLY A 125 -10.08 -13.27 -11.98
C GLY A 125 -8.99 -14.29 -11.75
N ASP A 126 -8.49 -14.87 -12.82
CA ASP A 126 -7.29 -15.69 -12.80
C ASP A 126 -6.08 -14.75 -12.86
N TYR A 127 -5.24 -14.71 -11.82
CA TYR A 127 -4.11 -13.77 -11.76
C TYR A 127 -2.88 -14.37 -11.08
N VAL A 128 -1.76 -13.69 -11.26
CA VAL A 128 -0.56 -13.82 -10.42
C VAL A 128 -0.14 -12.41 -10.05
N ASP A 129 0.19 -12.18 -8.78
CA ASP A 129 0.73 -10.91 -8.33
C ASP A 129 1.94 -11.08 -7.40
N ILE A 130 2.71 -9.99 -7.30
CA ILE A 130 3.81 -9.79 -6.38
C ILE A 130 3.54 -8.47 -5.67
N ASP A 131 3.20 -8.53 -4.39
CA ASP A 131 2.99 -7.37 -3.53
C ASP A 131 4.22 -7.16 -2.65
N LEU A 132 4.91 -6.04 -2.82
CA LEU A 132 6.01 -5.62 -1.95
C LEU A 132 5.54 -4.51 -1.01
N THR A 133 5.54 -4.81 0.29
CA THR A 133 5.12 -3.89 1.35
C THR A 133 6.26 -3.60 2.32
N TRP A 134 6.45 -2.32 2.63
CA TRP A 134 7.48 -1.87 3.58
C TRP A 134 6.88 -1.66 4.96
N GLY A 135 7.27 -2.49 5.92
CA GLY A 135 6.97 -2.31 7.35
C GLY A 135 8.09 -1.60 8.12
N GLU A 136 7.77 -1.16 9.33
CA GLU A 136 8.76 -0.56 10.25
C GLU A 136 9.74 -1.61 10.78
N GLU A 137 9.25 -2.83 11.05
CA GLU A 137 10.04 -3.93 11.62
C GLU A 137 10.59 -4.87 10.55
N ALA A 138 9.78 -5.20 9.54
CA ALA A 138 10.18 -6.06 8.43
C ALA A 138 9.46 -5.63 7.14
N SER A 139 10.13 -5.86 6.02
CA SER A 139 9.52 -5.74 4.69
C SER A 139 9.02 -7.12 4.26
N VAL A 140 7.84 -7.16 3.66
CA VAL A 140 7.16 -8.39 3.27
C VAL A 140 6.93 -8.35 1.77
N MET A 141 7.12 -9.48 1.12
CA MET A 141 6.69 -9.70 -0.25
C MET A 141 5.69 -10.85 -0.28
N ASP A 142 4.47 -10.59 -0.72
CA ASP A 142 3.52 -11.65 -1.00
C ASP A 142 3.60 -11.99 -2.48
N VAL A 143 3.71 -13.28 -2.80
CA VAL A 143 3.59 -13.77 -4.17
C VAL A 143 2.35 -14.65 -4.22
N LYS A 144 1.32 -14.21 -4.95
CA LYS A 144 0.03 -14.92 -5.00
C LYS A 144 -0.26 -15.43 -6.39
N GLU A 145 -0.85 -16.61 -6.45
CA GLU A 145 -1.45 -17.14 -7.66
C GLU A 145 -2.90 -17.55 -7.39
N MET A 146 -3.82 -17.02 -8.21
CA MET A 146 -5.22 -17.39 -8.22
C MET A 146 -5.57 -18.09 -9.53
N HIS A 147 -6.10 -19.30 -9.43
CA HIS A 147 -6.56 -20.06 -10.60
C HIS A 147 -7.68 -21.06 -10.27
N ASP A 148 -8.42 -21.49 -11.30
CA ASP A 148 -9.30 -22.65 -11.20
C ASP A 148 -8.48 -23.96 -11.10
N LYS A 149 -8.50 -24.57 -9.92
CA LYS A 149 -7.74 -25.80 -9.61
C LYS A 149 -8.20 -27.01 -10.41
N TYR A 150 -9.40 -27.01 -10.99
CA TYR A 150 -9.88 -28.10 -11.83
C TYR A 150 -9.43 -27.96 -13.28
N PHE A 151 -9.08 -26.75 -13.70
CA PHE A 151 -8.61 -26.45 -15.05
C PHE A 151 -7.09 -26.40 -15.15
N TYR A 152 -6.38 -25.91 -14.13
CA TYR A 152 -4.93 -25.68 -14.18
C TYR A 152 -4.13 -26.50 -13.17
N ASP A 153 -2.90 -26.85 -13.54
CA ASP A 153 -1.86 -27.40 -12.65
C ASP A 153 -1.19 -26.28 -11.83
N ASN A 154 -0.67 -26.61 -10.65
CA ASN A 154 0.04 -25.70 -9.74
C ASN A 154 1.55 -25.56 -10.05
N ASN A 155 1.99 -25.80 -11.30
CA ASN A 155 3.41 -25.78 -11.65
C ASN A 155 4.05 -24.41 -11.44
N LEU A 156 3.31 -23.33 -11.68
CA LEU A 156 3.82 -21.96 -11.51
C LEU A 156 4.16 -21.67 -10.05
N VAL A 157 3.26 -21.98 -9.11
CA VAL A 157 3.55 -21.90 -7.66
C VAL A 157 4.88 -22.58 -7.31
N GLU A 158 5.11 -23.79 -7.80
CA GLU A 158 6.34 -24.53 -7.49
C GLU A 158 7.59 -23.89 -8.12
N GLU A 159 7.49 -23.34 -9.33
CA GLU A 159 8.57 -22.56 -9.95
C GLU A 159 8.89 -21.29 -9.16
N LEU A 160 7.86 -20.56 -8.70
CA LEU A 160 8.01 -19.36 -7.87
C LEU A 160 8.65 -19.69 -6.51
N LYS A 161 8.20 -20.76 -5.83
CA LYS A 161 8.84 -21.26 -4.59
C LYS A 161 10.31 -21.58 -4.80
N ASN A 162 10.66 -22.22 -5.92
CA ASN A 162 12.05 -22.55 -6.22
C ASN A 162 12.91 -21.30 -6.39
N ILE A 163 12.41 -20.25 -7.05
CA ILE A 163 13.11 -18.95 -7.14
C ILE A 163 13.31 -18.36 -5.74
N LEU A 164 12.25 -18.26 -4.93
CA LEU A 164 12.32 -17.69 -3.59
C LEU A 164 13.35 -18.43 -2.70
N ASN A 165 13.35 -19.77 -2.76
CA ASN A 165 14.32 -20.61 -2.05
C ASN A 165 15.77 -20.40 -2.53
N GLN A 166 16.00 -20.17 -3.83
CA GLN A 166 17.34 -19.87 -4.35
C GLN A 166 17.92 -18.56 -3.80
N PHE A 167 17.06 -17.62 -3.42
CA PHE A 167 17.46 -16.37 -2.76
C PHE A 167 17.56 -16.48 -1.23
N GLY A 168 17.32 -17.68 -0.68
CA GLY A 168 17.32 -17.92 0.75
C GLY A 168 16.21 -17.15 1.47
N ILE A 169 15.06 -16.96 0.81
CA ILE A 169 13.89 -16.32 1.39
C ILE A 169 13.13 -17.35 2.24
N ASN A 170 12.77 -16.96 3.45
CA ASN A 170 11.85 -17.75 4.27
C ASN A 170 10.43 -17.51 3.76
N ILE A 171 9.76 -18.61 3.39
CA ILE A 171 8.42 -18.59 2.80
C ILE A 171 7.46 -19.18 3.83
N ASP A 172 6.45 -18.41 4.22
CA ASP A 172 5.25 -18.96 4.84
C ASP A 172 4.18 -19.15 3.77
N TYR A 173 3.67 -20.38 3.64
CA TYR A 173 2.87 -20.78 2.49
C TYR A 173 1.46 -21.17 2.91
N HIS A 174 0.49 -20.51 2.30
CA HIS A 174 -0.93 -20.67 2.58
C HIS A 174 -1.69 -21.05 1.32
N GLU A 175 -2.67 -21.94 1.47
CA GLU A 175 -3.60 -22.31 0.41
C GLU A 175 -5.03 -21.99 0.84
N HIS A 176 -5.76 -21.26 0.00
CA HIS A 176 -7.13 -20.83 0.27
C HIS A 176 -8.07 -21.25 -0.85
N PHE A 177 -9.10 -22.03 -0.48
CA PHE A 177 -10.16 -22.42 -1.41
C PHE A 177 -11.34 -21.45 -1.29
N HIS A 178 -11.60 -20.70 -2.37
CA HIS A 178 -12.63 -19.64 -2.41
C HIS A 178 -14.01 -20.13 -2.84
N GLY A 179 -14.18 -21.44 -3.08
CA GLY A 179 -15.40 -22.02 -3.65
C GLY A 179 -15.35 -22.13 -5.16
N PHE A 180 -16.28 -22.88 -5.75
CA PHE A 180 -16.46 -23.04 -7.22
C PHE A 180 -15.24 -23.54 -8.02
N GLY A 181 -14.14 -23.94 -7.38
CA GLY A 181 -12.92 -24.39 -8.05
C GLY A 181 -11.78 -23.39 -7.96
N ALA A 182 -12.06 -22.15 -7.56
CA ALA A 182 -11.04 -21.14 -7.35
C ALA A 182 -10.13 -21.48 -6.17
N MET A 183 -8.83 -21.47 -6.43
CA MET A 183 -7.77 -21.72 -5.45
C MET A 183 -6.77 -20.57 -5.50
N GLU A 184 -6.49 -20.01 -4.34
CA GLU A 184 -5.43 -19.02 -4.14
C GLU A 184 -4.29 -19.68 -3.38
N TYR A 185 -3.08 -19.48 -3.90
CA TYR A 185 -1.83 -19.86 -3.26
C TYR A 185 -1.12 -18.56 -2.87
N ASN A 186 -0.85 -18.36 -1.59
CA ASN A 186 -0.14 -17.19 -1.09
C ASN A 186 1.20 -17.60 -0.47
N MET A 187 2.28 -17.00 -0.93
CA MET A 187 3.63 -17.14 -0.40
C MET A 187 4.03 -15.83 0.27
N GLU A 188 3.87 -15.76 1.59
CA GLU A 188 4.31 -14.62 2.39
C GLU A 188 5.82 -14.73 2.64
N CYS A 189 6.58 -13.75 2.17
CA CYS A 189 8.04 -13.77 2.18
C CYS A 189 8.59 -12.64 3.05
N ILE A 190 9.31 -12.98 4.12
CA ILE A 190 9.98 -11.97 4.95
C ILE A 190 11.33 -11.62 4.33
N LEU A 191 11.52 -10.36 3.96
CA LEU A 191 12.70 -9.85 3.24
C LEU A 191 13.80 -9.36 4.18
N GLU A 192 14.34 -10.22 5.04
CA GLU A 192 15.39 -9.83 5.98
C GLU A 192 16.71 -9.49 5.27
N ASN A 193 17.28 -8.31 5.57
CA ASN A 193 18.61 -7.88 5.16
C ASN A 193 18.88 -7.85 3.64
N LYS A 194 17.85 -7.85 2.79
CA LYS A 194 18.03 -7.72 1.34
C LYS A 194 18.29 -6.28 0.94
N ASN A 195 19.36 -6.06 0.19
CA ASN A 195 19.60 -4.74 -0.41
C ASN A 195 18.72 -4.55 -1.68
N SER A 196 18.62 -3.32 -2.16
CA SER A 196 17.75 -3.00 -3.30
C SER A 196 18.11 -3.73 -4.60
N GLU A 197 19.39 -4.06 -4.82
CA GLU A 197 19.85 -4.78 -6.01
C GLU A 197 19.46 -6.27 -5.94
N GLU A 198 19.64 -6.90 -4.78
CA GLU A 198 19.21 -8.29 -4.56
C GLU A 198 17.71 -8.45 -4.71
N LEU A 199 16.94 -7.47 -4.21
CA LEU A 199 15.49 -7.45 -4.34
C LEU A 199 15.06 -7.25 -5.80
N LEU A 200 15.77 -6.40 -6.55
CA LEU A 200 15.50 -6.23 -7.98
C LEU A 200 15.80 -7.48 -8.79
N ASP A 201 16.92 -8.19 -8.53
CA ASP A 201 17.24 -9.46 -9.19
C ASP A 201 16.19 -10.54 -8.88
N LEU A 202 15.70 -10.58 -7.65
CA LEU A 202 14.60 -11.48 -7.25
C LEU A 202 13.33 -11.16 -8.03
N ILE A 203 12.88 -9.91 -8.00
CA ILE A 203 11.66 -9.46 -8.70
C ILE A 203 11.79 -9.71 -10.21
N LYS A 204 12.96 -9.44 -10.80
CA LYS A 204 13.23 -9.74 -12.21
C LYS A 204 12.97 -11.20 -12.54
N LYS A 205 13.56 -12.14 -11.79
CA LYS A 205 13.39 -13.58 -12.04
C LYS A 205 11.96 -14.04 -11.86
N LEU A 206 11.24 -13.49 -10.87
CA LEU A 206 9.82 -13.75 -10.70
C LEU A 206 9.02 -13.26 -11.90
N ILE A 207 9.22 -12.01 -12.36
CA ILE A 207 8.53 -11.46 -13.54
C ILE A 207 8.84 -12.29 -14.79
N GLU A 208 10.09 -12.68 -15.02
CA GLU A 208 10.49 -13.50 -16.17
C GLU A 208 9.71 -14.82 -16.20
N VAL A 209 9.66 -15.55 -15.07
CA VAL A 209 8.87 -16.79 -14.97
C VAL A 209 7.38 -16.52 -15.19
N ILE A 210 6.80 -15.48 -14.57
CA ILE A 210 5.37 -15.16 -14.73
C ILE A 210 5.04 -14.80 -16.19
N LYS A 211 5.91 -14.05 -16.87
CA LYS A 211 5.74 -13.68 -18.29
C LYS A 211 5.80 -14.88 -19.22
N GLU A 212 6.76 -15.77 -19.01
CA GLU A 212 6.99 -16.94 -19.88
C GLU A 212 5.98 -18.06 -19.62
N THR A 213 5.36 -18.07 -18.44
CA THR A 213 4.46 -19.14 -18.04
C THR A 213 3.20 -19.18 -18.91
N LYS A 214 3.04 -20.33 -19.56
CA LYS A 214 1.76 -20.75 -20.14
C LYS A 214 1.11 -21.70 -19.14
N ARG A 215 -0.03 -21.31 -18.56
CA ARG A 215 -0.77 -22.16 -17.63
C ARG A 215 -1.05 -23.52 -18.27
N LYS A 216 -0.62 -24.59 -17.59
CA LYS A 216 -0.81 -25.95 -18.10
C LYS A 216 -2.20 -26.44 -17.73
N VAL A 217 -2.99 -26.77 -18.74
CA VAL A 217 -4.34 -27.31 -18.57
C VAL A 217 -4.24 -28.75 -18.06
N LYS A 218 -5.04 -29.09 -17.05
CA LYS A 218 -5.21 -30.47 -16.60
C LYS A 218 -5.87 -31.28 -17.70
N ILE A 219 -5.12 -32.22 -18.27
CA ILE A 219 -5.71 -33.24 -19.15
C ILE A 219 -6.47 -34.19 -18.23
N GLN A 220 -7.79 -34.12 -18.23
CA GLN A 220 -8.61 -35.15 -17.61
C GLN A 220 -8.55 -36.39 -18.50
N ASP A 221 -7.83 -37.42 -18.05
CA ASP A 221 -7.91 -38.74 -18.66
C ASP A 221 -9.31 -39.31 -18.41
N PHE A 222 -10.19 -39.19 -19.42
CA PHE A 222 -11.43 -39.94 -19.46
C PHE A 222 -11.08 -41.40 -19.78
N THR A 223 -10.77 -42.18 -18.75
CA THR A 223 -10.66 -43.65 -18.81
C THR A 223 -11.85 -44.32 -18.16
#